data_AF-A0A8T5D9H2-F1
#
_entry.id   AF-A0A8T5D9H2-F1
#
_cell.length_a   1.000
_cell.length_b   1.000
_cell.length_c   1.000
_cell.angle_alpha   90.00
_cell.angle_beta   90.00
_cell.angle_gamma   90.00
#
_symmetry.space_group_name_H-M   'P 1'
#
loop_
_entity.id
_entity.type
_entity.pdbx_description
1 polymer ?
#
loop_
_entity_poly.entity_id
_entity_poly.type
_entity_poly.pdbx_seq_one_letter_code
_entity_poly.pdbx_strand_id
1 'polypeptide(L)' 'MTKEYLIEHDIAFEYVDVVTVSEEDRREIFDTLVSMTIPVGFPVSIIDDTVVISGYHPDELNDALKIANV' A
#
# COMPACT_ATOMS: atom_id res chain seq x y z
N MET A 1 -5.12 -10.19 -2.53
CA MET A 1 -4.89 -9.50 -3.81
C MET A 1 -3.56 -8.75 -3.81
N THR A 2 -3.42 -7.54 -3.25
CA THR A 2 -2.11 -6.81 -3.29
C THR A 2 -0.97 -7.60 -2.64
N LYS A 3 -1.17 -8.13 -1.43
CA LYS A 3 -0.14 -8.94 -0.74
C LYS A 3 0.26 -10.18 -1.54
N GLU A 4 -0.70 -10.88 -2.13
CA GLU A 4 -0.45 -12.08 -2.94
C GLU A 4 0.34 -11.72 -4.20
N TYR A 5 -0.06 -10.65 -4.88
CA TYR A 5 0.66 -10.12 -6.04
C TYR A 5 2.12 -9.79 -5.72
N LEU A 6 2.41 -9.11 -4.59
CA LEU A 6 3.80 -8.82 -4.19
C LEU A 6 4.60 -10.10 -3.93
N ILE A 7 3.98 -11.14 -3.34
CA ILE A 7 4.62 -12.44 -3.10
C ILE A 7 4.90 -13.16 -4.44
N GLU A 8 3.94 -13.17 -5.36
CA GLU A 8 4.07 -13.83 -6.67
C GLU A 8 5.22 -13.24 -7.52
N HIS A 9 5.51 -11.95 -7.33
CA HIS A 9 6.57 -11.22 -8.01
C HIS A 9 7.89 -11.13 -7.21
N ASP A 10 8.02 -11.85 -6.09
CA ASP A 10 9.20 -11.87 -5.21
C ASP A 10 9.63 -10.48 -4.70
N ILE A 11 8.64 -9.63 -4.42
CA ILE A 11 8.87 -8.25 -3.98
C ILE A 11 8.93 -8.23 -2.47
N ALA A 12 9.99 -7.63 -1.91
CA ALA A 12 10.09 -7.41 -0.48
C ALA A 12 9.13 -6.30 -0.05
N PHE A 13 8.36 -6.54 1.01
CA PHE A 13 7.45 -5.55 1.58
C PHE A 13 7.32 -5.72 3.09
N GLU A 14 7.01 -4.61 3.76
CA GLU A 14 6.48 -4.60 5.11
C GLU A 14 4.96 -4.55 5.06
N TYR A 15 4.29 -5.14 6.06
CA TYR A 15 2.83 -5.21 6.10
C TYR A 15 2.32 -4.83 7.49
N VAL A 16 1.34 -3.92 7.50
CA VAL A 16 0.60 -3.52 8.70
C VAL A 16 -0.87 -3.87 8.51
N ASP A 17 -1.41 -4.68 9.43
CA ASP A 17 -2.84 -4.94 9.50
C ASP A 17 -3.53 -3.90 10.40
N VAL A 18 -4.14 -2.91 9.75
CA VAL A 18 -4.86 -1.80 10.41
C VAL A 18 -6.04 -2.25 11.28
N VAL A 19 -6.48 -3.51 11.18
CA VAL A 19 -7.53 -4.07 12.04
C VAL A 19 -6.96 -4.54 13.38
N THR A 20 -5.69 -4.91 13.43
CA THR A 20 -5.06 -5.54 14.61
C THR A 20 -4.19 -4.61 15.45
N VAL A 21 -3.84 -3.43 14.92
CA VAL A 21 -3.07 -2.41 15.65
C VAL A 21 -3.90 -1.74 16.75
N SER A 22 -3.24 -1.03 17.66
CA SER A 22 -3.94 -0.28 18.71
C SER A 22 -4.82 0.83 18.12
N GLU A 23 -5.78 1.34 18.90
CA GLU A 23 -6.60 2.48 18.47
C GLU A 23 -5.75 3.74 18.19
N GLU A 24 -4.71 3.95 19.00
CA GLU A 24 -3.78 5.08 18.85
C GLU A 24 -3.01 4.96 17.53
N ASP A 25 -2.36 3.81 17.28
CA ASP A 25 -1.63 3.57 16.02
C ASP A 25 -2.57 3.67 14.81
N ARG A 26 -3.78 3.11 14.94
CA ARG A 26 -4.79 3.20 13.88
C ARG A 26 -5.12 4.66 13.59
N ARG A 27 -5.31 5.50 14.62
CA ARG A 27 -5.58 6.92 14.41
C ARG A 27 -4.42 7.62 13.71
N GLU A 28 -3.19 7.38 14.14
CA GLU A 28 -1.99 7.96 13.50
C GLU A 28 -1.85 7.56 12.03
N ILE A 29 -2.13 6.29 11.69
CA ILE A 29 -2.14 5.81 10.30
C ILE A 29 -3.18 6.57 9.49
N PHE A 30 -4.42 6.69 9.98
CA PHE A 30 -5.48 7.38 9.25
C PHE A 30 -5.21 8.88 9.11
N ASP A 31 -4.71 9.55 10.16
CA ASP A 31 -4.34 10.97 10.10
C ASP A 31 -3.22 11.21 9.08
N THR A 32 -2.24 10.30 9.02
CA THR A 32 -1.17 10.33 8.02
C THR A 32 -1.73 10.20 6.61
N LEU A 33 -2.60 9.22 6.35
CA LEU A 33 -3.21 9.01 5.04
C LEU A 33 -4.05 10.23 4.59
N VAL A 34 -4.82 10.82 5.51
CA VAL A 34 -5.62 12.02 5.26
C VAL A 34 -4.71 13.22 4.95
N SER A 35 -3.60 13.38 5.68
CA SER A 35 -2.63 14.47 5.44
C SER A 35 -2.00 14.40 4.04
N MET A 36 -1.86 13.20 3.49
CA MET A 36 -1.34 12.93 2.15
C MET A 36 -2.42 13.09 1.06
N THR A 37 -3.65 13.49 1.41
CA THR A 37 -4.81 13.56 0.48
C THR A 37 -5.11 12.21 -0.19
N ILE A 38 -4.73 11.11 0.45
CA ILE A 38 -4.98 9.77 -0.07
C ILE A 38 -6.45 9.43 0.22
N PRO A 39 -7.24 9.02 -0.79
CA PRO A 39 -8.59 8.53 -0.54
C PRO A 39 -8.52 7.34 0.42
N VAL A 40 -9.43 7.28 1.39
CA VAL A 40 -9.43 6.26 2.45
C VAL A 40 -9.94 4.93 1.89
N GLY A 41 -9.11 4.28 1.05
CA GLY A 41 -9.36 3.00 0.42
C GLY A 41 -8.22 2.05 0.73
N PHE A 42 -8.54 0.89 1.32
CA PHE A 42 -7.56 -0.16 1.56
C PHE A 42 -7.59 -1.21 0.43
N PRO A 43 -6.45 -1.84 0.12
CA PRO A 43 -5.13 -1.63 0.74
C PRO A 43 -4.47 -0.32 0.28
N VAL A 44 -3.59 0.24 1.12
CA VAL A 44 -2.71 1.36 0.72
C VAL A 44 -1.29 0.82 0.59
N SER A 45 -0.64 1.11 -0.53
CA SER A 45 0.75 0.73 -0.79
C SER A 45 1.60 1.99 -0.86
N ILE A 46 2.71 2.02 -0.12
CA ILE A 46 3.71 3.10 -0.16
C ILE A 46 4.97 2.49 -0.75
N ILE A 47 5.45 3.02 -1.87
CA ILE A 47 6.59 2.51 -2.63
C ILE A 47 7.65 3.61 -2.67
N ASP A 48 8.88 3.24 -2.30
CA ASP A 48 10.05 4.13 -2.25
C ASP A 48 9.77 5.48 -1.54
N ASP A 49 8.94 5.47 -0.49
CA ASP A 49 8.49 6.63 0.31
C ASP A 49 7.87 7.80 -0.49
N THR A 50 7.56 7.58 -1.79
CA THR A 50 7.23 8.66 -2.73
C THR A 50 5.99 8.38 -3.55
N VAL A 51 5.69 7.10 -3.82
CA VAL A 51 4.51 6.70 -4.57
C VAL A 51 3.50 6.09 -3.61
N VAL A 52 2.26 6.57 -3.65
CA VAL A 52 1.17 6.03 -2.85
C VAL A 52 0.03 5.58 -3.74
N ILE A 53 -0.34 4.31 -3.63
CA ILE A 53 -1.43 3.68 -4.38
C ILE A 53 -2.50 3.25 -3.38
N SER A 54 -3.72 3.76 -3.54
CA SER A 54 -4.88 3.38 -2.73
C SER A 54 -5.76 2.43 -3.53
N GLY A 55 -6.00 1.24 -3.00
CA GLY A 55 -6.73 0.15 -3.67
C GLY A 55 -5.80 -0.86 -4.34
N TYR A 56 -6.39 -1.88 -4.96
CA TYR A 56 -5.65 -2.85 -5.76
C TYR A 56 -5.68 -2.45 -7.24
N HIS A 57 -4.55 -1.89 -7.69
CA HIS A 57 -4.33 -1.43 -9.07
C HIS A 57 -3.05 -2.09 -9.60
N PRO A 58 -3.14 -3.31 -10.17
CA PRO A 58 -1.95 -4.06 -10.60
C PRO A 58 -1.15 -3.32 -11.69
N ASP A 59 -1.81 -2.56 -12.56
CA ASP A 59 -1.13 -1.76 -13.58
C ASP A 59 -0.29 -0.63 -12.95
N GLU A 60 -0.84 0.09 -11.95
CA GLU A 60 -0.11 1.12 -11.22
C GLU A 60 1.04 0.52 -10.39
N LEU A 61 0.83 -0.67 -9.83
CA LEU A 61 1.87 -1.40 -9.10
C LEU A 61 3.01 -1.82 -10.05
N ASN A 62 2.70 -2.35 -11.23
CA ASN A 62 3.70 -2.69 -12.25
C ASN A 62 4.54 -1.47 -12.63
N ASP A 63 3.90 -0.35 -12.93
CA ASP A 63 4.56 0.89 -13.33
C ASP A 63 5.45 1.43 -12.19
N ALA A 64 4.95 1.46 -10.96
CA ALA A 64 5.68 1.95 -9.80
C ALA A 64 6.89 1.06 -9.44
N LEU A 65 6.70 -0.26 -9.48
CA LEU A 65 7.73 -1.25 -9.12
C LEU A 65 8.66 -1.60 -10.30
N LYS A 66 8.42 -1.00 -11.48
CA LYS A 66 9.17 -1.21 -12.74
C LYS A 66 9.21 -2.69 -13.16
N ILE A 67 8.09 -3.38 -12.95
CA ILE A 67 7.90 -4.77 -13.36
C ILE A 67 7.48 -4.75 -14.83
N ALA A 68 8.07 -5.60 -15.66
CA ALA A 68 7.62 -5.75 -17.03
C ALA A 68 6.18 -6.28 -17.04
N ASN A 69 5.27 -5.62 -17.75
CA ASN A 69 3.95 -6.17 -18.05
C ASN A 69 4.16 -7.44 -18.88
N VAL A 70 3.97 -8.61 -18.25
CA VAL A 70 4.07 -9.93 -18.90
C VAL A 70 2.73 -10.31 -19.50
#